data_AF-A0A5R8K826-F1
#
_entry.id   AF-A0A5R8K826-F1
#
_cell.length_a   1.000
_cell.length_b   1.000
_cell.length_c   1.000
_cell.angle_alpha   90.00
_cell.angle_beta   90.00
_cell.angle_gamma   90.00
#
_symmetry.space_group_name_H-M   'P 1'
#
loop_
_entity.id
_entity.type
_entity.pdbx_description
1 polymer ?
#
loop_
_entity_poly.entity_id
_entity_poly.type
_entity_poly.pdbx_seq_one_letter_code
_entity_poly.pdbx_strand_id
1 'polypeptide(L)'
;MATSTLEYLRRESYVPLWTANAGFNQAVTKLATLTSNIASLGDLQRTARAGQRLSKENLSEQMIVATLAVSGIVAAYAHEAGNIPLRERFGFPRTYLASLKDGERSAAALNLYTEAAALFADQTTTPPPAGQPSLAGFGMTAALLSAMESAVTQYDLMKDAPRGAQVSISQSTDAVEAAFKKLDDHFEWSLDKLMQQFVIAEPVFFQGYRNARAILDIGVRHDPDEEPNPTPPLTPPPTP
;
A
#
# COMPACT_ATOMS: atom_id res chain seq x y z
N MET A 1 21.09 -15.61 19.43
CA MET A 1 20.52 -14.35 18.89
C MET A 1 21.65 -13.59 18.23
N ALA A 2 21.52 -13.23 16.95
CA ALA A 2 22.55 -12.43 16.27
C ALA A 2 22.42 -10.97 16.72
N THR A 3 23.31 -10.55 17.62
CA THR A 3 23.38 -9.16 18.08
C THR A 3 23.92 -8.29 16.95
N SER A 4 23.21 -7.24 16.55
CA SER A 4 23.70 -6.33 15.52
C SER A 4 25.00 -5.65 15.97
N THR A 5 25.87 -5.26 15.03
CA THR A 5 27.14 -4.58 15.37
C THR A 5 26.93 -3.34 16.24
N LEU A 6 25.84 -2.59 16.01
CA LEU A 6 25.49 -1.41 16.80
C LEU A 6 25.11 -1.79 18.25
N GLU A 7 24.35 -2.87 18.44
CA GLU A 7 24.02 -3.35 19.78
C GLU A 7 25.24 -3.89 20.52
N TYR A 8 26.15 -4.57 19.82
CA TYR A 8 27.40 -5.03 20.41
C TYR A 8 28.24 -3.86 20.95
N LEU A 9 28.39 -2.79 20.15
CA LEU A 9 29.14 -1.59 20.53
C LEU A 9 28.50 -0.82 21.69
N ARG A 10 27.16 -0.86 21.82
CA ARG A 10 26.39 -0.17 22.86
C ARG A 10 26.21 -0.95 24.16
N ARG A 11 26.73 -2.18 24.25
CA ARG A 11 26.69 -2.95 25.49
C ARG A 11 27.34 -2.19 26.62
N GLU A 12 26.68 -2.09 27.77
CA GLU A 12 27.12 -1.28 28.92
C GLU A 12 28.58 -1.54 29.34
N SER A 13 29.04 -2.78 29.21
CA SER A 13 30.42 -3.18 29.52
C SER A 13 31.49 -2.60 28.59
N TYR A 14 31.13 -2.19 27.37
CA TYR A 14 32.07 -1.74 26.33
C TYR A 14 32.00 -0.24 26.06
N VAL A 15 30.88 0.41 26.39
CA VAL A 15 30.69 1.87 26.25
C VAL A 15 31.84 2.69 26.87
N PRO A 16 32.34 2.38 28.09
CA PRO A 16 33.45 3.14 28.68
C PRO A 16 34.77 3.05 27.90
N LEU A 17 35.00 1.95 27.15
CA LEU A 17 36.27 1.69 26.46
C LEU A 17 36.51 2.64 25.29
N TRP A 18 35.44 3.09 24.64
CA TRP A 18 35.54 3.88 23.42
C TRP A 18 34.93 5.28 23.52
N THR A 19 34.13 5.58 24.53
CA THR A 19 33.50 6.90 24.72
C THR A 19 34.50 8.03 24.95
N ALA A 20 35.65 7.74 25.57
CA ALA A 20 36.74 8.69 25.76
C ALA A 20 37.43 9.08 24.43
N ASN A 21 37.33 8.23 23.41
CA ASN A 21 37.83 8.53 22.07
C ASN A 21 36.75 9.27 21.27
N ALA A 22 36.89 10.59 21.15
CA ALA A 22 35.93 11.44 20.46
C ALA A 22 35.66 11.00 19.00
N GLY A 23 36.69 10.55 18.28
CA GLY A 23 36.55 10.06 16.90
C GLY A 23 35.73 8.78 16.82
N PHE A 24 35.96 7.84 17.74
CA PHE A 24 35.19 6.61 17.81
C PHE A 24 33.73 6.87 18.20
N ASN A 25 33.49 7.77 19.16
CA ASN A 25 32.14 8.15 19.57
C ASN A 25 31.32 8.77 18.41
N GLN A 26 31.95 9.66 17.63
CA GLN A 26 31.34 10.20 16.41
C GLN A 26 31.03 9.10 15.39
N ALA A 27 31.92 8.12 15.23
CA ALA A 27 31.71 7.00 14.31
C ALA A 27 30.53 6.10 14.72
N VAL A 28 30.38 5.80 16.01
CA VAL A 28 29.22 5.04 16.53
C VAL A 28 27.92 5.82 16.40
N THR A 29 27.95 7.13 16.64
CA THR A 29 26.79 8.02 16.46
C THR A 29 26.34 8.04 15.00
N LYS A 30 27.28 8.20 14.07
CA LYS A 30 27.00 8.18 12.62
C LYS A 30 26.45 6.82 12.15
N LEU A 31 26.97 5.71 12.69
CA LEU A 31 26.42 4.37 12.43
C LEU A 31 24.93 4.29 12.81
N ALA A 32 24.57 4.77 14.01
CA ALA A 32 23.19 4.76 14.47
C ALA A 32 22.25 5.60 13.58
N THR A 33 22.72 6.77 13.14
CA THR A 33 21.97 7.62 12.22
C THR A 33 21.75 6.94 10.87
N LEU A 34 22.78 6.29 10.31
CA LEU A 34 22.67 5.57 9.03
C LEU A 34 21.71 4.39 9.12
N THR A 35 21.77 3.58 10.19
CA THR A 35 20.85 2.46 10.39
C THR A 35 19.40 2.92 10.57
N SER A 36 19.18 4.03 11.28
CA SER A 36 17.85 4.63 11.44
C SER A 36 17.29 5.14 10.10
N ASN A 37 18.13 5.78 9.28
CA ASN A 37 17.75 6.23 7.95
C ASN A 37 17.34 5.07 7.04
N ILE A 38 18.11 3.97 7.02
CA ILE A 38 17.78 2.77 6.24
C ILE A 38 16.44 2.17 6.67
N ALA A 39 16.18 2.07 7.98
CA ALA A 39 14.91 1.58 8.50
C ALA A 39 13.73 2.46 8.05
N SER A 40 13.86 3.79 8.19
CA SER A 40 12.85 4.76 7.76
C SER A 40 12.54 4.68 6.26
N LEU A 41 13.58 4.60 5.41
CA LEU A 41 13.40 4.43 3.96
C LEU A 41 12.74 3.09 3.62
N GLY A 42 13.06 2.02 4.34
CA GLY A 42 12.41 0.72 4.20
C GLY A 42 10.91 0.76 4.56
N ASP A 43 10.54 1.50 5.60
CA ASP A 43 9.14 1.67 6.00
C ASP A 43 8.35 2.50 4.99
N LEU A 44 8.96 3.54 4.39
CA LEU A 44 8.37 4.30 3.28
C LEU A 44 8.10 3.40 2.07
N GLN A 45 9.06 2.54 1.71
CA GLN A 45 8.91 1.60 0.60
C GLN A 45 7.74 0.62 0.83
N ARG A 46 7.55 0.16 2.08
CA ARG A 46 6.52 -0.82 2.46
C ARG A 46 5.12 -0.21 2.54
N THR A 47 4.99 0.93 3.22
CA THR A 47 3.69 1.56 3.51
C THR A 47 3.05 2.21 2.28
N ALA A 48 3.86 2.72 1.34
CA ALA A 48 3.37 3.38 0.13
C ALA A 48 2.53 2.46 -0.79
N ARG A 49 2.73 1.13 -0.77
CA ARG A 49 2.00 0.20 -1.66
C ARG A 49 0.65 -0.26 -1.09
N ALA A 50 0.66 -0.76 0.15
CA ALA A 50 -0.51 -1.45 0.71
C ALA A 50 -1.66 -0.48 1.00
N GLY A 51 -1.37 0.67 1.62
CA GLY A 51 -2.39 1.67 1.96
C GLY A 51 -3.03 2.32 0.74
N GLN A 52 -2.23 2.67 -0.27
CA GLN A 52 -2.72 3.33 -1.49
C GLN A 52 -3.63 2.42 -2.32
N ARG A 53 -3.33 1.12 -2.40
CA ARG A 53 -4.17 0.14 -3.10
C ARG A 53 -5.53 -0.01 -2.43
N LEU A 54 -5.55 -0.23 -1.11
CA LEU A 54 -6.79 -0.41 -0.35
C LEU A 54 -7.67 0.85 -0.42
N SER A 55 -7.06 2.03 -0.27
CA SER A 55 -7.78 3.30 -0.37
C SER A 55 -8.39 3.52 -1.76
N LYS A 56 -7.66 3.19 -2.84
CA LYS A 56 -8.20 3.28 -4.21
C LYS A 56 -9.38 2.33 -4.44
N GLU A 57 -9.29 1.10 -3.93
CA GLU A 57 -10.35 0.11 -4.08
C GLU A 57 -11.62 0.53 -3.31
N ASN A 58 -11.47 1.04 -2.08
CA ASN A 58 -12.57 1.59 -1.31
C ASN A 58 -13.23 2.80 -1.98
N LEU A 59 -12.44 3.74 -2.51
CA LEU A 59 -12.97 4.91 -3.23
C LEU A 59 -13.68 4.50 -4.54
N SER A 60 -13.15 3.49 -5.24
CA SER A 60 -13.84 2.93 -6.41
C SER A 60 -15.19 2.35 -6.03
N GLU A 61 -15.28 1.63 -4.91
CA GLU A 61 -16.56 1.05 -4.48
C GLU A 61 -17.57 2.14 -4.10
N GLN A 62 -17.12 3.17 -3.38
CA GLN A 62 -17.96 4.31 -3.01
C GLN A 62 -18.52 5.02 -4.26
N MET A 63 -17.67 5.26 -5.27
CA MET A 63 -18.11 5.84 -6.54
C MET A 63 -19.13 4.96 -7.25
N ILE A 64 -18.90 3.64 -7.32
CA ILE A 64 -19.82 2.70 -7.98
C ILE A 64 -21.17 2.68 -7.26
N VAL A 65 -21.18 2.59 -5.93
CA VAL A 65 -22.42 2.59 -5.13
C VAL A 65 -23.19 3.90 -5.28
N ALA A 66 -22.51 5.04 -5.20
CA ALA A 66 -23.15 6.35 -5.39
C ALA A 66 -23.73 6.51 -6.80
N THR A 67 -23.00 6.06 -7.82
CA THR A 67 -23.47 6.09 -9.21
C THR A 67 -24.68 5.17 -9.43
N LEU A 68 -24.71 3.99 -8.80
CA LEU A 68 -25.85 3.07 -8.86
C LEU A 68 -27.09 3.62 -8.16
N ALA A 69 -26.93 4.36 -7.06
CA ALA A 69 -28.04 5.01 -6.37
C ALA A 69 -28.70 6.07 -7.27
N VAL A 70 -27.90 6.98 -7.86
CA VAL A 70 -28.41 8.01 -8.80
C VAL A 70 -29.05 7.36 -10.02
N SER A 71 -28.36 6.39 -10.64
CA SER A 71 -28.85 5.76 -11.86
C SER A 71 -30.10 4.92 -11.67
N GLY A 72 -30.25 4.23 -10.54
CA GLY A 72 -31.48 3.52 -10.19
C GLY A 72 -32.68 4.45 -10.07
N ILE A 73 -32.51 5.63 -9.46
CA ILE A 73 -33.56 6.64 -9.33
C ILE A 73 -33.96 7.19 -10.71
N VAL A 74 -32.98 7.54 -11.55
CA VAL A 74 -33.25 8.06 -12.91
C VAL A 74 -33.91 6.99 -13.79
N ALA A 75 -33.49 5.72 -13.69
CA ALA A 75 -34.08 4.63 -14.44
C ALA A 75 -35.54 4.35 -14.02
N ALA A 76 -35.85 4.40 -12.72
CA ALA A 76 -37.21 4.29 -12.21
C ALA A 76 -38.10 5.45 -12.69
N TYR A 77 -37.59 6.69 -12.64
CA TYR A 77 -38.26 7.85 -13.21
C TYR A 77 -38.52 7.69 -14.72
N ALA A 78 -37.52 7.24 -15.48
CA ALA A 78 -37.63 7.05 -16.92
C ALA A 78 -38.65 5.95 -17.30
N HIS A 79 -38.79 4.93 -16.46
CA HIS A 79 -39.81 3.89 -16.62
C HIS A 79 -41.23 4.47 -16.51
N GLU A 80 -41.49 5.24 -15.45
CA GLU A 80 -42.80 5.87 -15.23
C GLU A 80 -43.12 6.96 -16.26
N ALA A 81 -42.09 7.66 -16.75
CA ALA A 81 -42.24 8.66 -17.82
C ALA A 81 -42.34 8.05 -19.23
N GLY A 82 -42.17 6.73 -19.40
CA GLY A 82 -42.19 6.05 -20.70
C GLY A 82 -40.97 6.36 -21.60
N ASN A 83 -39.87 6.88 -21.05
CA ASN A 83 -38.67 7.24 -21.81
C ASN A 83 -37.69 6.05 -21.88
N ILE A 84 -37.86 5.21 -22.90
CA ILE A 84 -37.04 4.00 -23.10
C ILE A 84 -35.53 4.33 -23.26
N PRO A 85 -35.11 5.32 -24.08
CA PRO A 85 -33.69 5.65 -24.22
C PRO A 85 -33.02 6.04 -22.90
N LEU A 86 -33.70 6.84 -22.07
CA LEU A 86 -33.17 7.27 -20.78
C LEU A 86 -33.08 6.10 -19.79
N ARG A 87 -34.07 5.20 -19.81
CA ARG A 87 -34.08 3.99 -18.98
C ARG A 87 -32.91 3.07 -19.32
N GLU A 88 -32.64 2.83 -20.61
CA GLU A 88 -31.53 1.97 -21.03
C GLU A 88 -30.16 2.58 -20.72
N ARG A 89 -30.05 3.92 -20.81
CA ARG A 89 -28.84 4.66 -20.48
C ARG A 89 -28.45 4.54 -19.00
N PHE A 90 -29.42 4.58 -18.09
CA PHE A 90 -29.19 4.51 -16.64
C PHE A 90 -29.41 3.10 -16.05
N GLY A 91 -29.98 2.17 -16.81
CA GLY A 91 -30.32 0.81 -16.37
C GLY A 91 -29.18 -0.20 -16.51
N PHE A 92 -27.96 0.13 -16.05
CA PHE A 92 -26.80 -0.76 -16.13
C PHE A 92 -26.51 -1.48 -14.80
N PRO A 93 -25.96 -2.72 -14.83
CA PRO A 93 -25.61 -3.45 -13.61
C PRO A 93 -24.30 -2.95 -13.00
N ARG A 94 -24.08 -3.21 -11.71
CA ARG A 94 -22.80 -2.92 -11.00
C ARG A 94 -21.57 -3.42 -11.74
N THR A 95 -21.67 -4.63 -12.31
CA THR A 95 -20.59 -5.28 -13.05
C THR A 95 -20.13 -4.49 -14.26
N TYR A 96 -21.02 -3.70 -14.89
CA TYR A 96 -20.67 -2.84 -16.02
C TYR A 96 -19.61 -1.82 -15.59
N LEU A 97 -19.89 -0.98 -14.58
CA LEU A 97 -18.91 0.01 -14.09
C LEU A 97 -17.66 -0.64 -13.51
N ALA A 98 -17.81 -1.75 -12.77
CA ALA A 98 -16.68 -2.45 -12.17
C ALA A 98 -15.71 -3.07 -13.20
N SER A 99 -16.20 -3.37 -14.41
CA SER A 99 -15.38 -3.93 -15.50
C SER A 99 -14.63 -2.89 -16.33
N LEU A 100 -15.07 -1.63 -16.29
CA LEU A 100 -14.42 -0.53 -17.03
C LEU A 100 -13.02 -0.26 -16.51
N LYS A 101 -12.13 0.19 -17.40
CA LYS A 101 -10.81 0.69 -17.02
C LYS A 101 -10.96 1.94 -16.16
N ASP A 102 -9.99 2.21 -15.28
CA ASP A 102 -10.07 3.31 -14.31
C ASP A 102 -10.47 4.67 -14.94
N GLY A 103 -9.83 5.05 -16.05
CA GLY A 103 -10.15 6.31 -16.73
C GLY A 103 -11.50 6.31 -17.45
N GLU A 104 -11.93 5.18 -18.00
CA GLU A 104 -13.26 5.04 -18.61
C GLU A 104 -14.35 5.03 -17.55
N ARG A 105 -14.07 4.45 -16.37
CA ARG A 105 -14.99 4.36 -15.24
C ARG A 105 -15.28 5.74 -14.64
N SER A 106 -14.25 6.55 -14.38
CA SER A 106 -14.46 7.92 -13.87
C SER A 106 -15.15 8.81 -14.91
N ALA A 107 -14.78 8.68 -16.19
CA ALA A 107 -15.46 9.40 -17.28
C ALA A 107 -16.94 9.00 -17.42
N ALA A 108 -17.26 7.70 -17.36
CA ALA A 108 -18.63 7.22 -17.42
C ALA A 108 -19.47 7.72 -16.23
N ALA A 109 -18.93 7.65 -15.01
CA ALA A 109 -19.61 8.17 -13.82
C ALA A 109 -19.84 9.69 -13.92
N LEU A 110 -18.85 10.45 -14.40
CA LEU A 110 -18.98 11.90 -14.58
C LEU A 110 -20.03 12.28 -15.63
N ASN A 111 -20.06 11.56 -16.75
CA ASN A 111 -21.08 11.78 -17.80
C ASN A 111 -22.49 11.53 -17.24
N LEU A 112 -22.68 10.44 -16.49
CA LEU A 112 -23.97 10.13 -15.85
C LEU A 112 -24.35 11.17 -14.79
N TYR A 113 -23.39 11.68 -14.01
CA TYR A 113 -23.63 12.79 -13.08
C TYR A 113 -24.10 14.04 -13.82
N THR A 114 -23.42 14.41 -14.91
CA THR A 114 -23.75 15.62 -15.67
C THR A 114 -25.14 15.53 -16.29
N GLU A 115 -25.48 14.37 -16.86
CA GLU A 115 -26.82 14.08 -17.38
C GLU A 115 -27.88 14.11 -16.27
N ALA A 116 -27.64 13.47 -15.12
CA ALA A 116 -28.58 13.44 -14.00
C ALA A 116 -28.78 14.81 -13.34
N ALA A 117 -27.69 15.59 -13.19
CA ALA A 117 -27.73 16.94 -12.63
C ALA A 117 -28.48 17.90 -13.56
N ALA A 118 -28.29 17.79 -14.87
CA ALA A 118 -29.05 18.58 -15.85
C ALA A 118 -30.55 18.29 -15.78
N LEU A 119 -30.93 17.00 -15.69
CA LEU A 119 -32.34 16.59 -15.54
C LEU A 119 -32.97 17.10 -14.23
N PHE A 120 -32.22 17.03 -13.13
CA PHE A 120 -32.69 17.54 -11.84
C PHE A 120 -32.86 19.08 -11.88
N ALA A 121 -31.91 19.80 -12.45
CA ALA A 121 -31.98 21.25 -12.59
C ALA A 121 -33.19 21.68 -13.45
N ASP A 122 -33.42 21.01 -14.59
CA ASP A 122 -34.56 21.31 -15.46
C ASP A 122 -35.90 21.19 -14.70
N GLN A 123 -36.10 20.09 -13.96
CA GLN A 123 -37.31 19.89 -13.16
C GLN A 123 -37.48 20.87 -12.00
N THR A 124 -36.40 21.46 -11.48
CA THR A 124 -36.51 22.52 -10.47
C THR A 124 -36.97 23.85 -11.07
N THR A 125 -36.64 24.12 -12.34
CA THR A 125 -37.02 25.35 -13.03
C THR A 125 -38.41 25.26 -13.66
N THR A 126 -38.77 24.09 -14.19
CA THR A 126 -40.06 23.81 -14.80
C THR A 126 -40.64 22.56 -14.15
N PRO A 127 -41.42 22.70 -13.06
CA PRO A 127 -42.02 21.56 -12.38
C PRO A 127 -42.97 20.83 -13.34
N PRO A 128 -42.94 19.48 -13.37
CA PRO A 128 -43.89 18.73 -14.17
C PRO A 128 -45.34 19.00 -13.71
N PRO A 129 -46.32 19.02 -14.63
CA PRO A 129 -47.72 19.25 -14.30
C PRO A 129 -48.24 18.19 -13.32
N ALA A 130 -49.24 18.58 -12.52
CA ALA A 130 -49.82 17.71 -11.50
C ALA A 130 -50.24 16.35 -12.09
N GLY A 131 -49.69 15.26 -11.56
CA GLY A 131 -49.94 13.89 -12.02
C GLY A 131 -48.81 13.25 -12.84
N GLN A 132 -47.74 13.98 -13.16
CA GLN A 132 -46.55 13.39 -13.77
C GLN A 132 -45.47 13.01 -12.74
N PRO A 133 -44.66 11.97 -13.02
CA PRO A 133 -43.55 11.57 -12.17
C PRO A 133 -42.53 12.72 -12.05
N SER A 134 -41.99 12.95 -10.85
CA SER A 134 -40.92 13.92 -10.60
C SER A 134 -39.73 13.22 -9.94
N LEU A 135 -38.50 13.58 -10.31
CA LEU A 135 -37.27 13.00 -9.75
C LEU A 135 -37.22 13.17 -8.23
N ALA A 136 -37.68 14.31 -7.71
CA ALA A 136 -37.79 14.55 -6.27
C ALA A 136 -38.75 13.56 -5.58
N GLY A 137 -39.84 13.16 -6.26
CA GLY A 137 -40.78 12.15 -5.76
C GLY A 137 -40.18 10.73 -5.68
N PHE A 138 -39.16 10.42 -6.50
CA PHE A 138 -38.41 9.16 -6.44
C PHE A 138 -37.20 9.21 -5.48
N GLY A 139 -37.07 10.29 -4.70
CA GLY A 139 -35.99 10.44 -3.71
C GLY A 139 -34.70 11.03 -4.26
N MET A 140 -34.70 11.61 -5.48
CA MET A 140 -33.55 12.39 -5.95
C MET A 140 -33.41 13.65 -5.11
N THR A 141 -32.24 13.86 -4.52
CA THR A 141 -31.93 15.07 -3.73
C THR A 141 -30.60 15.66 -4.16
N ALA A 142 -30.42 16.97 -3.95
CA ALA A 142 -29.15 17.65 -4.20
C ALA A 142 -27.99 17.05 -3.38
N ALA A 143 -28.28 16.54 -2.18
CA ALA A 143 -27.29 15.86 -1.33
C ALA A 143 -26.76 14.57 -1.99
N LEU A 144 -27.63 13.81 -2.66
CA LEU A 144 -27.27 12.55 -3.32
C LEU A 144 -26.40 12.80 -4.56
N LEU A 145 -26.73 13.85 -5.35
CA LEU A 145 -25.91 14.31 -6.47
C LEU A 145 -24.53 14.81 -5.99
N SER A 146 -24.48 15.60 -4.92
CA SER A 146 -23.21 16.07 -4.33
C SER A 146 -22.37 14.92 -3.78
N ALA A 147 -23.00 13.91 -3.18
CA ALA A 147 -22.30 12.70 -2.72
C ALA A 147 -21.67 11.93 -3.88
N MET A 148 -22.38 11.81 -5.01
CA MET A 148 -21.85 11.19 -6.23
C MET A 148 -20.67 12.01 -6.80
N GLU A 149 -20.81 13.32 -6.93
CA GLU A 149 -19.73 14.21 -7.41
C GLU A 149 -18.47 14.12 -6.54
N SER A 150 -18.65 14.14 -5.22
CA SER A 150 -17.55 14.00 -4.26
C SER A 150 -16.85 12.65 -4.42
N ALA A 151 -17.61 11.55 -4.54
CA ALA A 151 -17.04 10.22 -4.74
C ALA A 151 -16.27 10.09 -6.06
N VAL A 152 -16.80 10.65 -7.15
CA VAL A 152 -16.11 10.69 -8.46
C VAL A 152 -14.81 11.49 -8.36
N THR A 153 -14.86 12.68 -7.74
CA THR A 153 -13.69 13.56 -7.60
C THR A 153 -12.59 12.91 -6.75
N GLN A 154 -12.96 12.28 -5.63
CA GLN A 154 -12.01 11.58 -4.77
C GLN A 154 -11.37 10.38 -5.48
N TYR A 155 -12.15 9.61 -6.24
CA TYR A 155 -11.61 8.51 -7.04
C TYR A 155 -10.69 9.03 -8.15
N ASP A 156 -11.05 10.11 -8.84
CA ASP A 156 -10.25 10.67 -9.94
C ASP A 156 -8.90 11.22 -9.45
N LEU A 157 -8.87 11.83 -8.26
CA LEU A 157 -7.62 12.24 -7.60
C LEU A 157 -6.73 11.04 -7.23
N MET A 158 -7.35 9.93 -6.82
CA MET A 158 -6.63 8.73 -6.39
C MET A 158 -6.24 7.80 -7.53
N LYS A 159 -6.83 7.95 -8.73
CA LYS A 159 -6.60 7.01 -9.85
C LYS A 159 -5.14 6.94 -10.25
N ASP A 160 -4.43 8.08 -10.17
CA ASP A 160 -3.03 8.27 -10.53
C ASP A 160 -2.06 8.08 -9.35
N ALA A 161 -2.58 7.99 -8.12
CA ALA A 161 -1.78 7.77 -6.92
C ALA A 161 -0.86 6.53 -6.99
N PRO A 162 -1.26 5.39 -7.60
CA PRO A 162 -0.35 4.25 -7.77
C PRO A 162 0.90 4.56 -8.60
N ARG A 163 0.80 5.42 -9.63
CA ARG A 163 1.96 5.83 -10.42
C ARG A 163 2.89 6.74 -9.62
N GLY A 164 2.32 7.70 -8.88
CA GLY A 164 3.08 8.53 -7.95
C GLY A 164 3.79 7.70 -6.88
N ALA A 165 3.11 6.70 -6.32
CA ALA A 165 3.69 5.77 -5.37
C ALA A 165 4.83 4.94 -5.99
N GLN A 166 4.69 4.47 -7.24
CA GLN A 166 5.77 3.75 -7.92
C GLN A 166 7.03 4.60 -8.10
N VAL A 167 6.90 5.87 -8.49
CA VAL A 167 8.03 6.80 -8.63
C VAL A 167 8.67 7.08 -7.27
N SER A 168 7.87 7.32 -6.23
CA SER A 168 8.39 7.52 -4.87
C SER A 168 9.12 6.28 -4.36
N ILE A 169 8.63 5.09 -4.69
CA ILE A 169 9.26 3.81 -4.33
C ILE A 169 10.57 3.60 -5.07
N SER A 170 10.64 3.91 -6.37
CA SER A 170 11.91 3.79 -7.10
C SER A 170 12.95 4.72 -6.49
N GLN A 171 12.58 5.98 -6.23
CA GLN A 171 13.45 6.94 -5.54
C GLN A 171 13.87 6.47 -4.14
N SER A 172 12.95 5.88 -3.38
CA SER A 172 13.27 5.32 -2.06
C SER A 172 14.18 4.11 -2.15
N THR A 173 14.03 3.27 -3.19
CA THR A 173 14.88 2.10 -3.44
C THR A 173 16.30 2.53 -3.77
N ASP A 174 16.46 3.50 -4.67
CA ASP A 174 17.76 4.09 -5.01
C ASP A 174 18.40 4.75 -3.78
N ALA A 175 17.60 5.41 -2.94
CA ALA A 175 18.06 6.02 -1.70
C ALA A 175 18.50 4.98 -0.65
N VAL A 176 17.83 3.82 -0.57
CA VAL A 176 18.23 2.69 0.27
C VAL A 176 19.57 2.13 -0.18
N GLU A 177 19.74 1.89 -1.48
CA GLU A 177 21.02 1.42 -2.04
C GLU A 177 22.16 2.39 -1.74
N ALA A 178 21.93 3.70 -1.95
CA ALA A 178 22.90 4.72 -1.61
C ALA A 178 23.19 4.79 -0.09
N ALA A 179 22.20 4.54 0.76
CA ALA A 179 22.37 4.52 2.21
C ALA A 179 23.16 3.29 2.68
N PHE A 180 22.95 2.12 2.07
CA PHE A 180 23.78 0.92 2.33
C PHE A 180 25.22 1.14 1.89
N LYS A 181 25.47 1.72 0.71
CA LYS A 181 26.83 2.06 0.29
C LYS A 181 27.54 3.00 1.26
N LYS A 182 26.84 4.04 1.73
CA LYS A 182 27.38 4.96 2.76
C LYS A 182 27.65 4.25 4.10
N LEU A 183 26.83 3.26 4.44
CA LEU A 183 27.02 2.45 5.64
C LEU A 183 28.26 1.56 5.51
N ASP A 184 28.44 0.90 4.36
CA ASP A 184 29.61 0.07 4.07
C ASP A 184 30.89 0.90 4.06
N ASP A 185 30.90 2.05 3.38
CA ASP A 185 32.01 3.00 3.38
C ASP A 185 32.35 3.46 4.80
N HIS A 186 31.32 3.71 5.63
CA HIS A 186 31.51 4.13 7.02
C HIS A 186 32.11 3.02 7.89
N PHE A 187 31.73 1.77 7.66
CA PHE A 187 32.38 0.64 8.31
C PHE A 187 33.85 0.51 7.88
N GLU A 188 34.13 0.51 6.58
CA GLU A 188 35.48 0.27 6.04
C GLU A 188 36.47 1.38 6.41
N TRP A 189 36.06 2.65 6.26
CA TRP A 189 36.96 3.80 6.39
C TRP A 189 36.98 4.44 7.78
N SER A 190 35.95 4.20 8.61
CA SER A 190 35.88 4.78 9.95
C SER A 190 35.98 3.72 11.03
N LEU A 191 34.94 2.89 11.20
CA LEU A 191 34.86 1.98 12.34
C LEU A 191 35.94 0.90 12.31
N ASP A 192 36.15 0.21 11.18
CA ASP A 192 37.12 -0.88 11.08
C ASP A 192 38.57 -0.39 11.21
N LYS A 193 38.86 0.85 10.81
CA LYS A 193 40.17 1.49 10.99
C LYS A 193 40.40 1.92 12.44
N LEU A 194 39.43 2.61 13.03
CA LEU A 194 39.51 3.04 14.43
C LEU A 194 39.53 1.84 15.39
N MET A 195 38.89 0.73 15.01
CA MET A 195 38.89 -0.50 15.80
C MET A 195 40.29 -1.14 15.94
N GLN A 196 41.24 -0.83 15.05
CA GLN A 196 42.61 -1.37 15.11
C GLN A 196 43.35 -0.99 16.40
N GLN A 197 43.01 0.15 17.02
CA GLN A 197 43.65 0.58 18.27
C GLN A 197 43.36 -0.38 19.44
N PHE A 198 42.28 -1.16 19.36
CA PHE A 198 41.86 -2.11 20.39
C PHE A 198 42.45 -3.52 20.20
N VAL A 199 43.17 -3.78 19.10
CA VAL A 199 43.76 -5.11 18.83
C VAL A 199 44.71 -5.53 19.94
N ILE A 200 45.53 -4.59 20.43
CA ILE A 200 46.53 -4.84 21.45
C ILE A 200 45.96 -4.54 22.85
N ALA A 201 45.23 -3.43 22.98
CA ALA A 201 44.73 -2.95 24.27
C ALA A 201 43.58 -3.81 24.82
N GLU A 202 42.66 -4.25 23.96
CA GLU A 202 41.41 -4.92 24.36
C GLU A 202 41.01 -6.02 23.35
N PRO A 203 41.75 -7.14 23.29
CA PRO A 203 41.60 -8.15 22.24
C PRO A 203 40.23 -8.84 22.24
N VAL A 204 39.60 -8.99 23.41
CA VAL A 204 38.26 -9.59 23.56
C VAL A 204 37.19 -8.70 22.91
N PHE A 205 37.31 -7.38 23.08
CA PHE A 205 36.41 -6.40 22.48
C PHE A 205 36.57 -6.37 20.95
N PHE A 206 37.82 -6.38 20.46
CA PHE A 206 38.12 -6.46 19.03
C PHE A 206 37.50 -7.71 18.38
N GLN A 207 37.70 -8.89 18.98
CA GLN A 207 37.20 -10.14 18.42
C GLN A 207 35.67 -10.20 18.41
N GLY A 208 35.02 -9.73 19.47
CA GLY A 208 33.55 -9.68 19.51
C GLY A 208 32.98 -8.72 18.48
N TYR A 209 33.63 -7.59 18.20
CA TYR A 209 33.23 -6.68 17.12
C TYR A 209 33.36 -7.36 15.74
N ARG A 210 34.48 -8.04 15.48
CA ARG A 210 34.68 -8.80 14.23
C ARG A 210 33.62 -9.87 14.03
N ASN A 211 33.28 -10.59 15.08
CA ASN A 211 32.21 -11.59 15.05
C ASN A 211 30.84 -10.95 14.80
N ALA A 212 30.57 -9.77 15.38
CA ALA A 212 29.34 -9.02 15.15
C ALA A 212 29.25 -8.39 13.74
N ARG A 213 30.36 -8.32 12.99
CA ARG A 213 30.42 -7.89 11.58
C ARG A 213 30.37 -9.05 10.58
N ALA A 214 30.43 -10.30 11.06
CA ALA A 214 30.35 -11.46 10.18
C ALA A 214 28.95 -11.58 9.58
N ILE A 215 28.86 -11.68 8.25
CA ILE A 215 27.61 -11.97 7.55
C ILE A 215 27.28 -13.43 7.81
N LEU A 216 26.22 -13.68 8.58
CA LEU A 216 25.68 -15.02 8.79
C LEU A 216 24.68 -15.30 7.67
N ASP A 217 25.03 -16.19 6.75
CA ASP A 217 24.07 -16.74 5.79
C ASP A 217 23.19 -17.75 6.53
N ILE A 218 22.05 -17.26 7.01
CA ILE A 218 21.02 -18.07 7.65
C ILE A 218 20.18 -18.67 6.52
N GLY A 219 20.74 -19.66 5.81
CA GLY A 219 20.08 -20.30 4.68
C GLY A 219 18.68 -20.80 5.06
N VAL A 220 17.68 -20.48 4.22
CA VAL A 220 16.33 -21.05 4.33
C VAL A 220 16.43 -22.52 3.94
N ARG A 221 16.25 -23.43 4.91
CA ARG A 221 16.07 -24.84 4.61
C ARG A 221 14.67 -25.03 4.05
N HIS A 222 14.57 -25.30 2.76
CA HIS A 222 13.39 -25.92 2.20
C HIS A 222 13.47 -27.40 2.55
N ASP A 223 12.63 -27.86 3.46
CA ASP A 223 12.40 -29.30 3.62
C ASP A 223 11.77 -29.79 2.30
N PRO A 224 12.34 -30.80 1.63
CA PRO A 224 11.70 -31.40 0.46
C PRO A 224 10.37 -32.00 0.90
N ASP A 225 9.30 -31.70 0.17
CA ASP A 225 7.97 -32.30 0.37
C ASP A 225 8.13 -33.83 0.44
N GLU A 226 7.81 -34.41 1.60
CA GLU A 226 7.73 -35.86 1.77
C GLU A 226 6.63 -36.39 0.85
N GLU A 227 7.01 -37.02 -0.27
CA GLU A 227 6.07 -37.79 -1.08
C GLU A 227 5.42 -38.86 -0.17
N PRO A 228 4.08 -39.00 -0.19
CA PRO A 228 3.39 -39.96 0.64
C PRO A 228 3.84 -41.39 0.28
N ASN A 229 4.49 -42.04 1.24
CA ASN A 229 4.95 -43.42 1.16
C ASN A 229 3.77 -44.33 0.75
N PRO A 230 3.91 -45.19 -0.29
CA PRO A 230 2.82 -46.06 -0.72
C PRO A 230 2.41 -47.01 0.42
N THR A 231 1.11 -47.06 0.68
CA THR A 231 0.50 -47.93 1.69
C THR A 231 0.86 -49.41 1.42
N PRO A 232 1.29 -50.18 2.44
CA PRO A 232 1.55 -51.60 2.29
C PRO A 232 0.29 -52.37 1.84
N PRO A 233 0.40 -53.39 0.98
CA PRO A 233 -0.74 -54.16 0.52
C PRO A 233 -1.36 -54.97 1.66
N LEU A 234 -2.69 -54.93 1.77
CA LEU A 234 -3.48 -55.72 2.72
C LEU A 234 -3.29 -57.22 2.44
N THR A 235 -2.80 -57.96 3.43
CA THR A 235 -2.74 -59.43 3.39
C THR A 235 -4.14 -60.02 3.54
N PRO A 236 -4.54 -61.01 2.70
CA PRO A 236 -5.86 -61.63 2.81
C PRO A 236 -5.98 -62.48 4.09
N PRO A 237 -7.21 -62.59 4.66
CA PRO A 237 -7.44 -63.32 5.90
C PRO A 237 -7.22 -64.83 5.73
N PRO A 238 -6.76 -65.54 6.78
CA PRO A 238 -6.55 -66.98 6.72
C PRO A 238 -7.88 -67.71 6.48
N THR A 239 -7.85 -68.64 5.54
CA THR A 239 -8.95 -69.56 5.23
C THR A 239 -9.03 -70.67 6.30
N PRO A 240 -10.24 -71.20 6.59
CA PRO A 240 -10.56 -71.95 7.81
C PRO A 240 -9.90 -73.33 7.91
#